data_AF-A0A6N2D9T8-F1
#
_entry.id   AF-A0A6N2D9T8-F1
#
_cell.length_a   1.000
_cell.length_b   1.000
_cell.length_c   1.000
_cell.angle_alpha   90.00
_cell.angle_beta   90.00
_cell.angle_gamma   90.00
#
_symmetry.space_group_name_H-M   'P 1'
#
loop_
_entity.id
_entity.type
_entity.pdbx_description
1 polymer ?
#
loop_
_entity_poly.entity_id
_entity_poly.type
_entity_poly.pdbx_seq_one_letter_code
_entity_poly.pdbx_strand_id
1 'polypeptide(L)'
;MHEVPAPAATPSVPRFRGAEAPRPACDHSALRTSIGSARRDRREGVRSPRLCPGVEPLLCRGRPLKSTDLEKRGGNLMLAGGLGPPRLSRNLLLSPMHRSPFSPRALRCPAILLSMLLTAAGTTACGGRQDGAGQTYTEAAEEAYARAERALSRRDFPLARERFRNVYQTYPYSRFAALSELGMADTFFEERSWARAVEAYRRFVRFHPTHERVSYASFRIAQAYYRQMPRDPFLMPPSHERSLGTALEAHQALQSFLAEHGQSEFGEEASELLASVRARLARHELYVAEFYMRRGNPTAVADRTGYLIERFPETEVVPQALFLSARALLELGEVPAARERLQRLVELAPDSELARRAAPYLH
;
A
#
# COMPACT_ATOMS: atom_id res chain seq x y z
N MET A 1 -19.49 -48.31 1.35
CA MET A 1 -19.47 -47.30 2.42
C MET A 1 -18.24 -46.44 2.21
N HIS A 2 -18.40 -45.26 1.64
CA HIS A 2 -17.35 -44.24 1.51
C HIS A 2 -17.92 -42.96 2.12
N GLU A 3 -17.40 -42.57 3.28
CA GLU A 3 -17.71 -41.30 3.92
C GLU A 3 -16.89 -40.18 3.27
N VAL A 4 -17.57 -39.11 2.87
CA VAL A 4 -16.98 -37.86 2.40
C VAL A 4 -17.01 -36.88 3.58
N PRO A 5 -15.88 -36.28 4.00
CA PRO A 5 -15.89 -35.31 5.09
C PRO A 5 -16.42 -33.95 4.62
N ALA A 6 -17.26 -33.34 5.45
CA ALA A 6 -17.88 -32.03 5.22
C ALA A 6 -16.86 -30.87 5.29
N PRO A 7 -17.08 -29.76 4.54
CA PRO A 7 -16.17 -28.61 4.55
C PRO A 7 -16.32 -27.75 5.81
N ALA A 8 -15.17 -27.28 6.31
CA ALA A 8 -15.03 -26.44 7.50
C ALA A 8 -15.74 -25.09 7.38
N ALA A 9 -16.44 -24.70 8.45
CA ALA A 9 -17.11 -23.41 8.60
C ALA A 9 -16.08 -22.27 8.74
N THR A 10 -16.23 -21.23 7.92
CA THR A 10 -15.52 -19.95 8.06
C THR A 10 -16.14 -19.10 9.17
N PRO A 11 -15.36 -18.39 10.01
CA PRO A 11 -15.91 -17.58 11.09
C PRO A 11 -16.65 -16.35 10.55
N SER A 12 -17.91 -16.21 10.98
CA SER A 12 -18.77 -15.06 10.76
C SER A 12 -18.30 -13.85 11.58
N VAL A 13 -18.23 -12.69 10.94
CA VAL A 13 -17.98 -11.38 11.55
C VAL A 13 -19.04 -11.09 12.63
N PRO A 14 -18.68 -10.70 13.87
CA PRO A 14 -19.66 -10.42 14.91
C PRO A 14 -20.34 -9.06 14.68
N ARG A 15 -21.67 -9.07 14.73
CA ARG A 15 -22.52 -7.88 14.91
C ARG A 15 -22.29 -7.33 16.33
N PHE A 16 -21.87 -6.08 16.46
CA PHE A 16 -21.79 -5.43 17.76
C PHE A 16 -23.08 -4.65 18.10
N ARG A 17 -23.71 -5.07 19.20
CA ARG A 17 -24.60 -4.23 20.03
C ARG A 17 -23.72 -3.40 20.95
N GLY A 18 -24.05 -2.12 21.10
CA GLY A 18 -23.35 -1.20 21.97
C GLY A 18 -23.39 -1.65 23.44
N ALA A 19 -22.23 -1.64 24.08
CA ALA A 19 -22.07 -1.69 25.52
C ALA A 19 -20.98 -0.67 25.89
N GLU A 20 -21.39 0.33 26.64
CA GLU A 20 -20.59 1.44 27.14
C GLU A 20 -19.78 0.96 28.35
N ALA A 21 -18.47 1.24 28.37
CA ALA A 21 -17.57 0.91 29.48
C ALA A 21 -16.74 2.15 29.89
N PRO A 22 -16.39 2.29 31.19
CA PRO A 22 -16.08 3.57 31.82
C PRO A 22 -14.63 4.03 31.64
N ARG A 23 -14.43 5.36 31.64
CA ARG A 23 -13.12 6.04 31.53
C ARG A 23 -12.35 5.98 32.86
N PRO A 24 -11.03 5.74 32.88
CA PRO A 24 -10.22 5.91 34.08
C PRO A 24 -9.81 7.38 34.29
N ALA A 25 -9.88 7.82 35.55
CA ALA A 25 -9.42 9.11 36.01
C ALA A 25 -7.88 9.11 36.18
N CYS A 26 -7.20 10.14 35.67
CA CYS A 26 -5.79 10.38 35.95
C CYS A 26 -5.63 11.34 37.12
N ASP A 27 -4.98 10.85 38.18
CA ASP A 27 -4.67 11.58 39.40
C ASP A 27 -3.33 12.31 39.23
N HIS A 28 -3.34 13.65 39.33
CA HIS A 28 -2.14 14.49 39.32
C HIS A 28 -1.78 14.89 40.76
N SER A 29 -0.98 14.07 41.44
CA SER A 29 -0.53 14.38 42.80
C SER A 29 0.82 13.75 43.16
N ALA A 30 1.91 14.21 42.54
CA ALA A 30 3.22 14.16 43.19
C ALA A 30 4.25 15.03 42.45
N LEU A 31 4.72 16.08 43.14
CA LEU A 31 6.08 16.64 43.18
C LEU A 31 6.02 18.16 43.38
N ARG A 32 5.73 18.55 44.62
CA ARG A 32 6.10 19.84 45.21
C ARG A 32 7.04 19.59 46.39
N THR A 33 8.30 19.92 46.20
CA THR A 33 9.33 20.30 47.20
C THR A 33 10.52 20.76 46.33
N SER A 34 11.25 21.86 46.55
CA SER A 34 11.45 22.73 47.69
C SER A 34 11.85 24.14 47.22
N ILE A 35 11.59 25.12 48.08
CA ILE A 35 11.81 26.56 47.94
C ILE A 35 13.27 26.96 48.24
N GLY A 36 13.74 28.02 47.57
CA GLY A 36 14.82 28.93 48.03
C GLY A 36 15.68 29.40 46.85
N SER A 37 15.98 30.67 46.60
CA SER A 37 15.72 31.95 47.26
C SER A 37 16.20 33.09 46.32
N ALA A 38 15.81 34.33 46.63
CA ALA A 38 16.39 35.62 46.23
C ALA A 38 16.00 36.27 44.87
N ARG A 39 15.27 37.39 45.01
CA ARG A 39 15.08 38.49 44.04
C ARG A 39 16.03 39.65 44.38
N ARG A 40 16.35 40.47 43.34
CA ARG A 40 17.04 41.78 43.31
C ARG A 40 18.57 41.68 43.48
N ASP A 41 19.42 42.31 42.66
CA ASP A 41 19.35 43.72 42.26
C ASP A 41 20.07 44.07 40.94
N ARG A 42 19.87 45.35 40.56
CA ARG A 42 20.34 46.11 39.40
C ARG A 42 21.86 46.15 39.13
N ARG A 43 22.16 46.34 37.84
CA ARG A 43 23.17 47.24 37.20
C ARG A 43 24.58 47.33 37.81
N GLU A 44 25.56 46.89 37.01
CA GLU A 44 26.84 47.53 36.62
C GLU A 44 27.60 46.43 35.82
N GLY A 45 28.18 46.63 34.64
CA GLY A 45 29.21 47.60 34.31
C GLY A 45 30.56 46.87 34.14
N VAL A 46 30.97 46.69 32.88
CA VAL A 46 32.36 46.51 32.41
C VAL A 46 33.03 45.12 32.57
N ARG A 47 33.42 44.53 31.43
CA ARG A 47 34.77 44.04 31.03
C ARG A 47 34.69 42.77 30.17
N SER A 48 34.88 42.93 28.87
CA SER A 48 35.23 41.83 27.95
C SER A 48 36.76 41.70 27.88
N PRO A 49 37.34 40.50 28.07
CA PRO A 49 38.71 40.24 27.66
C PRO A 49 38.75 39.41 26.37
N ARG A 50 39.39 40.02 25.35
CA ARG A 50 40.33 39.43 24.37
C ARG A 50 40.10 37.98 23.93
N LEU A 51 39.63 37.80 22.69
CA LEU A 51 39.93 36.60 21.89
C LEU A 51 41.12 36.87 20.97
N CYS A 52 42.00 35.87 20.92
CA CYS A 52 43.22 35.79 20.10
C CYS A 52 42.92 35.74 18.59
N PRO A 53 43.89 36.14 17.73
CA PRO A 53 43.75 36.08 16.28
C PRO A 53 44.27 34.76 15.70
N GLY A 54 43.70 34.35 14.57
CA GLY A 54 44.30 33.41 13.62
C GLY A 54 43.59 32.07 13.52
N VAL A 55 42.72 31.91 12.52
CA VAL A 55 42.85 30.96 11.38
C VAL A 55 41.80 31.41 10.32
N GLU A 56 42.25 31.61 9.08
CA GLU A 56 41.43 32.02 7.93
C GLU A 56 40.39 30.96 7.50
N PRO A 57 39.20 31.35 7.02
CA PRO A 57 38.34 30.49 6.22
C PRO A 57 38.63 30.63 4.71
N LEU A 58 38.94 29.51 4.07
CA LEU A 58 39.09 29.37 2.61
C LEU A 58 37.78 29.74 1.88
N LEU A 59 37.85 30.85 1.13
CA LEU A 59 36.83 31.26 0.15
C LEU A 59 36.76 30.26 -1.02
N CYS A 60 35.63 29.56 -1.15
CA CYS A 60 35.24 28.93 -2.40
C CYS A 60 34.80 30.01 -3.41
N ARG A 61 35.66 30.34 -4.37
CA ARG A 61 35.30 31.13 -5.56
C ARG A 61 34.47 30.28 -6.52
N GLY A 62 33.22 30.69 -6.72
CA GLY A 62 32.37 30.19 -7.80
C GLY A 62 32.92 30.58 -9.19
N ARG A 63 32.71 29.70 -10.18
CA ARG A 63 32.79 30.03 -11.60
C ARG A 63 31.38 30.03 -12.19
N PRO A 64 30.97 31.07 -12.94
CA PRO A 64 29.71 31.07 -13.65
C PRO A 64 29.86 30.39 -15.01
N LEU A 65 28.94 29.50 -15.35
CA LEU A 65 28.74 29.02 -16.72
C LEU A 65 27.90 30.06 -17.47
N LYS A 66 28.50 30.67 -18.49
CA LYS A 66 27.83 31.61 -19.41
C LYS A 66 27.04 30.82 -20.44
N SER A 67 25.76 31.15 -20.57
CA SER A 67 24.95 30.94 -21.76
C SER A 67 25.34 31.98 -22.82
N THR A 68 25.42 31.56 -24.08
CA THR A 68 24.95 32.31 -25.26
C THR A 68 25.10 31.47 -26.53
N ASP A 69 24.07 31.57 -27.35
CA ASP A 69 23.78 30.90 -28.60
C ASP A 69 24.76 31.18 -29.74
N LEU A 70 24.81 30.31 -30.75
CA LEU A 70 24.65 30.77 -32.15
C LEU A 70 24.30 29.62 -33.12
N GLU A 71 23.02 29.65 -33.49
CA GLU A 71 22.40 29.38 -34.78
C GLU A 71 23.30 29.47 -36.04
N LYS A 72 23.15 28.50 -36.96
CA LYS A 72 23.15 28.59 -38.45
C LYS A 72 23.85 27.42 -39.11
N ARG A 73 23.05 26.53 -39.73
CA ARG A 73 23.32 25.93 -41.05
C ARG A 73 22.04 25.25 -41.55
N GLY A 74 21.19 26.05 -42.19
CA GLY A 74 20.29 25.56 -43.22
C GLY A 74 21.08 25.44 -44.53
N GLY A 75 20.91 24.33 -45.23
CA GLY A 75 21.53 24.05 -46.52
C GLY A 75 20.83 22.87 -47.19
N ASN A 76 19.98 23.20 -48.16
CA ASN A 76 19.29 22.32 -49.10
C ASN A 76 20.14 21.15 -49.61
N LEU A 77 19.54 19.96 -49.71
CA LEU A 77 19.82 19.04 -50.82
C LEU A 77 18.55 18.26 -51.20
N MET A 78 17.91 18.73 -52.26
CA MET A 78 16.95 18.00 -53.10
C MET A 78 17.73 17.39 -54.28
N LEU A 79 17.52 16.10 -54.57
CA LEU A 79 17.64 15.39 -55.86
C LEU A 79 17.51 13.88 -55.54
N ALA A 80 16.36 13.24 -55.75
CA ALA A 80 15.87 12.62 -57.00
C ALA A 80 16.45 11.20 -57.27
N GLY A 81 15.53 10.24 -57.46
CA GLY A 81 15.76 8.83 -57.86
C GLY A 81 15.24 7.86 -56.78
N GLY A 82 14.09 7.19 -56.88
CA GLY A 82 13.39 6.68 -58.05
C GLY A 82 13.78 5.21 -58.27
N LEU A 83 13.07 4.26 -57.64
CA LEU A 83 12.92 2.85 -58.06
C LEU A 83 11.82 2.19 -57.19
N GLY A 84 10.84 1.59 -57.87
CA GLY A 84 9.48 1.32 -57.36
C GLY A 84 9.27 0.04 -56.55
N PRO A 85 8.01 -0.24 -56.16
CA PRO A 85 7.64 -1.42 -55.37
C PRO A 85 7.31 -2.63 -56.27
N PRO A 86 7.70 -3.87 -55.91
CA PRO A 86 7.17 -5.04 -56.59
C PRO A 86 5.73 -5.32 -56.14
N ARG A 87 4.85 -5.32 -57.15
CA ARG A 87 3.53 -5.95 -57.14
C ARG A 87 3.68 -7.47 -57.02
N LEU A 88 2.75 -8.11 -56.32
CA LEU A 88 2.22 -9.49 -56.49
C LEU A 88 1.50 -9.84 -55.17
N SER A 89 0.29 -10.39 -55.10
CA SER A 89 -0.66 -10.86 -56.10
C SER A 89 -2.00 -10.97 -55.38
N ARG A 90 -3.06 -10.70 -56.13
CA ARG A 90 -4.46 -10.61 -55.71
C ARG A 90 -5.11 -11.98 -55.93
N ASN A 91 -5.48 -12.68 -54.85
CA ASN A 91 -6.39 -13.84 -54.84
C ASN A 91 -7.33 -13.56 -53.66
N LEU A 92 -8.59 -13.10 -53.76
CA LEU A 92 -9.71 -13.53 -54.62
C LEU A 92 -10.01 -15.02 -54.49
N LEU A 93 -10.44 -15.41 -53.28
CA LEU A 93 -11.29 -16.57 -53.09
C LEU A 93 -12.53 -16.12 -52.31
N LEU A 94 -13.60 -15.90 -53.08
CA LEU A 94 -14.97 -15.84 -52.58
C LEU A 94 -15.34 -17.22 -52.03
N SER A 95 -15.73 -17.30 -50.76
CA SER A 95 -16.47 -18.45 -50.24
C SER A 95 -17.93 -18.36 -50.69
N PRO A 96 -18.52 -19.43 -51.26
CA PRO A 96 -19.89 -19.40 -51.75
C PRO A 96 -20.90 -19.43 -50.61
N MET A 97 -21.89 -18.53 -50.70
CA MET A 97 -23.12 -18.55 -49.90
C MET A 97 -23.89 -19.84 -50.17
N HIS A 98 -24.11 -20.63 -49.13
CA HIS A 98 -24.96 -21.82 -49.18
C HIS A 98 -26.43 -21.37 -49.23
N ARG A 99 -27.04 -21.44 -50.41
CA ARG A 99 -28.49 -21.28 -50.61
C ARG A 99 -29.16 -22.63 -50.33
N SER A 100 -29.99 -22.70 -49.30
CA SER A 100 -30.94 -23.80 -49.12
C SER A 100 -32.16 -23.59 -50.02
N PRO A 101 -32.75 -24.66 -50.60
CA PRO A 101 -33.94 -24.54 -51.42
C PRO A 101 -35.20 -24.41 -50.54
N PHE A 102 -35.93 -23.31 -50.72
CA PHE A 102 -37.31 -23.17 -50.29
C PHE A 102 -38.20 -24.09 -51.15
N SER A 103 -38.86 -25.08 -50.53
CA SER A 103 -40.01 -25.76 -51.14
C SER A 103 -41.30 -25.08 -50.66
N PRO A 104 -42.24 -24.72 -51.55
CA PRO A 104 -43.56 -24.28 -51.14
C PRO A 104 -44.48 -25.50 -51.04
N ARG A 105 -44.92 -25.84 -49.83
CA ARG A 105 -46.11 -26.68 -49.65
C ARG A 105 -47.12 -25.90 -48.83
N ALA A 106 -48.10 -25.41 -49.57
CA ALA A 106 -49.29 -24.78 -49.04
C ALA A 106 -50.19 -25.82 -48.36
N LEU A 107 -50.99 -25.30 -47.43
CA LEU A 107 -52.33 -25.76 -47.05
C LEU A 107 -52.48 -27.01 -46.16
N ARG A 108 -52.87 -26.74 -44.91
CA ARG A 108 -54.15 -27.14 -44.26
C ARG A 108 -53.91 -27.60 -42.81
N CYS A 109 -54.30 -26.77 -41.84
CA CYS A 109 -54.74 -27.19 -40.50
C CYS A 109 -55.32 -25.98 -39.74
N PRO A 110 -56.63 -25.69 -39.83
CA PRO A 110 -57.25 -24.57 -39.10
C PRO A 110 -57.48 -24.88 -37.61
N ALA A 111 -56.99 -26.01 -37.10
CA ALA A 111 -57.23 -26.46 -35.73
C ALA A 111 -56.17 -26.01 -34.68
N ILE A 112 -55.02 -25.47 -35.12
CA ILE A 112 -53.89 -25.16 -34.21
C ILE A 112 -53.92 -23.68 -33.74
N LEU A 113 -54.65 -22.80 -34.43
CA LEU A 113 -54.82 -21.40 -34.02
C LEU A 113 -55.80 -21.22 -32.85
N LEU A 114 -56.67 -22.19 -32.59
CA LEU A 114 -57.63 -22.14 -31.48
C LEU A 114 -57.05 -22.68 -30.15
N SER A 115 -56.02 -23.52 -30.20
CA SER A 115 -55.31 -24.01 -28.99
C SER A 115 -54.29 -23.01 -28.44
N MET A 116 -53.84 -22.04 -29.25
CA MET A 116 -52.89 -21.00 -28.83
C MET A 116 -53.57 -19.82 -28.13
N LEU A 117 -54.90 -19.67 -28.28
CA LEU A 117 -55.69 -18.61 -27.65
C LEU A 117 -56.24 -19.01 -26.27
N LEU A 118 -56.26 -20.31 -25.93
CA LEU A 118 -56.83 -20.82 -24.68
C LEU A 118 -55.79 -21.06 -23.57
N THR A 119 -54.50 -21.05 -23.88
CA THR A 119 -53.40 -21.03 -22.90
C THR A 119 -53.03 -19.60 -22.43
N ALA A 120 -53.66 -18.57 -22.98
CA ALA A 120 -53.42 -17.16 -22.62
C ALA A 120 -54.25 -16.68 -21.40
N ALA A 121 -55.12 -17.52 -20.82
CA ALA A 121 -56.03 -17.14 -19.74
C ALA A 121 -55.61 -17.64 -18.34
N GLY A 122 -54.37 -18.10 -18.17
CA GLY A 122 -53.87 -18.66 -16.89
C GLY A 122 -52.87 -17.79 -16.11
N THR A 123 -52.40 -16.67 -16.64
CA THR A 123 -51.39 -15.82 -15.97
C THR A 123 -52.01 -14.61 -15.30
N THR A 124 -52.89 -14.86 -14.33
CA THR A 124 -53.23 -13.88 -13.30
C THR A 124 -53.01 -14.52 -11.93
N ALA A 125 -51.74 -14.65 -11.57
CA ALA A 125 -51.31 -14.90 -10.20
C ALA A 125 -50.40 -13.74 -9.77
N CYS A 126 -51.07 -12.81 -9.11
CA CYS A 126 -50.66 -11.76 -8.19
C CYS A 126 -49.16 -11.52 -7.93
N GLY A 127 -48.84 -10.23 -7.89
CA GLY A 127 -48.10 -9.70 -6.74
C GLY A 127 -46.81 -8.99 -7.08
N GLY A 128 -46.88 -7.91 -7.86
CA GLY A 128 -45.88 -6.86 -7.77
C GLY A 128 -45.83 -6.37 -6.32
N ARG A 129 -44.81 -6.82 -5.57
CA ARG A 129 -44.51 -6.33 -4.24
C ARG A 129 -43.92 -4.93 -4.38
N GLN A 130 -44.81 -3.93 -4.42
CA GLN A 130 -44.46 -2.54 -4.16
C GLN A 130 -44.24 -2.37 -2.65
N ASP A 131 -43.05 -2.75 -2.17
CA ASP A 131 -42.56 -2.24 -0.89
C ASP A 131 -42.07 -0.80 -1.13
N GLY A 132 -42.99 0.17 -1.18
CA GLY A 132 -42.58 1.55 -1.46
C GLY A 132 -43.60 2.63 -1.13
N ALA A 133 -44.83 2.26 -0.78
CA ALA A 133 -45.80 3.23 -0.28
C ALA A 133 -45.59 3.42 1.23
N GLY A 134 -44.63 4.28 1.61
CA GLY A 134 -44.50 4.78 2.98
C GLY A 134 -43.12 4.72 3.62
N GLN A 135 -42.05 4.31 2.92
CA GLN A 135 -40.70 4.37 3.50
C GLN A 135 -40.20 5.82 3.53
N THR A 136 -39.59 6.22 4.65
CA THR A 136 -38.85 7.49 4.73
C THR A 136 -37.62 7.44 3.82
N TYR A 137 -37.14 8.61 3.37
CA TYR A 137 -35.93 8.72 2.55
C TYR A 137 -34.72 7.98 3.16
N THR A 138 -34.61 8.05 4.49
CA THR A 138 -33.54 7.39 5.25
C THR A 138 -33.67 5.87 5.27
N GLU A 139 -34.89 5.33 5.44
CA GLU A 139 -35.14 3.88 5.44
C GLU A 139 -34.90 3.28 4.05
N ALA A 140 -35.33 3.98 3.00
CA ALA A 140 -35.10 3.55 1.62
C ALA A 140 -33.59 3.50 1.28
N ALA A 141 -32.82 4.49 1.77
CA ALA A 141 -31.37 4.51 1.62
C ALA A 141 -30.68 3.38 2.40
N GLU A 142 -31.14 3.11 3.63
CA GLU A 142 -30.63 2.00 4.45
C GLU A 142 -30.89 0.64 3.79
N GLU A 143 -32.10 0.43 3.28
CA GLU A 143 -32.45 -0.83 2.61
C GLU A 143 -31.64 -1.03 1.33
N ALA A 144 -31.43 0.04 0.55
CA ALA A 144 -30.60 0.02 -0.64
C ALA A 144 -29.13 -0.30 -0.32
N TYR A 145 -28.59 0.31 0.74
CA TYR A 145 -27.25 0.01 1.24
C TYR A 145 -27.13 -1.44 1.72
N ALA A 146 -28.09 -1.94 2.50
CA ALA A 146 -28.12 -3.32 2.95
C ALA A 146 -28.24 -4.34 1.79
N ARG A 147 -28.87 -3.98 0.67
CA ARG A 147 -28.86 -4.80 -0.56
C ARG A 147 -27.47 -4.85 -1.19
N ALA A 148 -26.72 -3.75 -1.18
CA ALA A 148 -25.35 -3.68 -1.67
C ALA A 148 -24.39 -4.52 -0.81
N GLU A 149 -24.48 -4.40 0.51
CA GLU A 149 -23.68 -5.21 1.45
C GLU A 149 -23.95 -6.71 1.30
N ARG A 150 -25.22 -7.09 1.07
CA ARG A 150 -25.58 -8.49 0.76
C ARG A 150 -24.96 -8.99 -0.54
N ALA A 151 -24.75 -8.14 -1.54
CA ALA A 151 -24.04 -8.52 -2.76
C ALA A 151 -22.55 -8.69 -2.49
N LEU A 152 -21.95 -7.80 -1.69
CA LEU A 152 -20.55 -7.89 -1.27
C LEU A 152 -20.28 -9.17 -0.46
N SER A 153 -21.16 -9.52 0.48
CA SER A 153 -21.02 -10.73 1.29
C SER A 153 -21.13 -12.02 0.47
N ARG A 154 -21.89 -12.00 -0.64
CA ARG A 154 -21.93 -13.08 -1.64
C ARG A 154 -20.72 -13.09 -2.59
N ARG A 155 -19.76 -12.17 -2.42
CA ARG A 155 -18.60 -11.97 -3.30
C ARG A 155 -18.95 -11.63 -4.75
N ASP A 156 -20.15 -11.11 -4.98
CA ASP A 156 -20.53 -10.57 -6.29
C ASP A 156 -20.06 -9.11 -6.38
N PHE A 157 -18.75 -8.93 -6.61
CA PHE A 157 -18.11 -7.61 -6.59
C PHE A 157 -18.63 -6.65 -7.66
N PRO A 158 -18.91 -7.07 -8.91
CA PRO A 158 -19.51 -6.20 -9.91
C PRO A 158 -20.89 -5.70 -9.49
N LEU A 159 -21.77 -6.60 -9.04
CA LEU A 159 -23.11 -6.22 -8.58
C LEU A 159 -23.04 -5.34 -7.33
N ALA A 160 -22.19 -5.68 -6.37
CA ALA A 160 -22.00 -4.89 -5.16
C ALA A 160 -21.59 -3.44 -5.48
N ARG A 161 -20.60 -3.26 -6.38
CA ARG A 161 -20.20 -1.92 -6.84
C ARG A 161 -21.32 -1.16 -7.52
N GLU A 162 -22.09 -1.81 -8.36
CA GLU A 162 -23.25 -1.20 -9.01
C GLU A 162 -24.28 -0.73 -7.97
N ARG A 163 -24.59 -1.58 -6.99
CA ARG A 163 -25.55 -1.26 -5.93
C ARG A 163 -25.06 -0.14 -5.01
N PHE A 164 -23.79 -0.15 -4.59
CA PHE A 164 -23.21 0.95 -3.84
C PHE A 164 -23.20 2.26 -4.64
N ARG A 165 -22.87 2.20 -5.93
CA ARG A 165 -22.93 3.39 -6.81
C ARG A 165 -24.35 3.93 -6.92
N ASN A 166 -25.36 3.05 -7.04
CA ASN A 166 -26.76 3.45 -7.06
C ASN A 166 -27.14 4.17 -5.76
N VAL A 167 -26.74 3.65 -4.59
CA VAL A 167 -26.99 4.33 -3.30
C VAL A 167 -26.35 5.72 -3.27
N TYR A 168 -25.09 5.84 -3.70
CA TYR A 168 -24.38 7.11 -3.76
C TYR A 168 -25.06 8.15 -4.68
N GLN A 169 -25.57 7.71 -5.84
CA GLN A 169 -26.22 8.58 -6.83
C GLN A 169 -27.66 8.95 -6.44
N THR A 170 -28.42 7.99 -5.90
CA THR A 170 -29.84 8.17 -5.57
C THR A 170 -30.01 8.88 -4.22
N TYR A 171 -29.12 8.64 -3.25
CA TYR A 171 -29.22 9.14 -1.89
C TYR A 171 -28.00 9.97 -1.43
N PRO A 172 -27.60 11.04 -2.15
CA PRO A 172 -26.34 11.75 -1.90
C PRO A 172 -26.25 12.44 -0.54
N TYR A 173 -27.38 12.82 0.07
CA TYR A 173 -27.42 13.49 1.37
C TYR A 173 -27.59 12.51 2.55
N SER A 174 -27.72 11.21 2.26
CA SER A 174 -27.84 10.20 3.30
C SER A 174 -26.48 9.87 3.91
N ARG A 175 -26.46 9.49 5.19
CA ARG A 175 -25.24 8.95 5.84
C ARG A 175 -24.64 7.76 5.07
N PHE A 176 -25.49 7.02 4.34
CA PHE A 176 -25.09 5.87 3.55
C PHE A 176 -24.37 6.23 2.25
N ALA A 177 -24.35 7.49 1.82
CA ALA A 177 -23.62 7.90 0.62
C ALA A 177 -22.10 7.71 0.81
N ALA A 178 -21.54 8.27 1.89
CA ALA A 178 -20.13 8.11 2.21
C ALA A 178 -19.77 6.64 2.49
N LEU A 179 -20.63 5.91 3.22
CA LEU A 179 -20.44 4.47 3.46
C LEU A 179 -20.48 3.66 2.15
N SER A 180 -21.29 4.05 1.17
CA SER A 180 -21.32 3.38 -0.14
C SER A 180 -20.06 3.64 -0.95
N GLU A 181 -19.46 4.84 -0.85
CA GLU A 181 -18.15 5.12 -1.45
C GLU A 181 -17.07 4.23 -0.85
N LEU A 182 -17.07 4.08 0.47
CA LEU A 182 -16.17 3.15 1.18
C LEU A 182 -16.43 1.68 0.79
N GLY A 183 -17.70 1.28 0.69
CA GLY A 183 -18.10 -0.06 0.25
C GLY A 183 -17.66 -0.39 -1.17
N MET A 184 -17.67 0.60 -2.09
CA MET A 184 -17.05 0.43 -3.41
C MET A 184 -15.54 0.18 -3.30
N ALA A 185 -14.82 0.84 -2.40
CA ALA A 185 -13.40 0.56 -2.17
C ALA A 185 -13.18 -0.86 -1.60
N ASP A 186 -14.03 -1.29 -0.66
CA ASP A 186 -14.00 -2.63 -0.08
C ASP A 186 -14.17 -3.73 -1.14
N THR A 187 -15.04 -3.53 -2.13
CA THR A 187 -15.19 -4.51 -3.22
C THR A 187 -13.88 -4.76 -3.98
N PHE A 188 -13.10 -3.71 -4.27
CA PHE A 188 -11.82 -3.86 -4.97
C PHE A 188 -10.78 -4.57 -4.10
N PHE A 189 -10.83 -4.32 -2.79
CA PHE A 189 -9.94 -4.97 -1.84
C PHE A 189 -10.25 -6.47 -1.74
N GLU A 190 -11.53 -6.84 -1.61
CA GLU A 190 -11.94 -8.25 -1.55
C GLU A 190 -11.72 -8.99 -2.88
N GLU A 191 -11.81 -8.29 -4.01
CA GLU A 191 -11.43 -8.79 -5.34
C GLU A 191 -9.90 -8.99 -5.48
N ARG A 192 -9.10 -8.61 -4.46
CA ARG A 192 -7.63 -8.60 -4.47
C ARG A 192 -7.03 -7.66 -5.52
N SER A 193 -7.83 -6.73 -6.02
CA SER A 193 -7.38 -5.67 -6.92
C SER A 193 -6.80 -4.51 -6.10
N TRP A 194 -5.70 -4.78 -5.41
CA TRP A 194 -5.11 -3.89 -4.41
C TRP A 194 -4.81 -2.48 -4.93
N ALA A 195 -4.27 -2.34 -6.14
CA ALA A 195 -3.95 -1.03 -6.71
C ALA A 195 -5.21 -0.15 -6.88
N ARG A 196 -6.31 -0.75 -7.35
CA ARG A 196 -7.61 -0.05 -7.48
C ARG A 196 -8.22 0.25 -6.11
N ALA A 197 -8.07 -0.67 -5.15
CA ALA A 197 -8.53 -0.47 -3.79
C ALA A 197 -7.82 0.73 -3.13
N VAL A 198 -6.50 0.83 -3.27
CA VAL A 198 -5.71 1.98 -2.76
C VAL A 198 -6.23 3.29 -3.35
N GLU A 199 -6.48 3.36 -4.65
CA GLU A 199 -6.99 4.58 -5.28
C GLU A 199 -8.37 4.97 -4.72
N ALA A 200 -9.26 3.98 -4.56
CA ALA A 200 -10.61 4.19 -4.04
C ALA A 200 -10.60 4.63 -2.57
N TYR A 201 -9.81 4.00 -1.69
CA TYR A 201 -9.70 4.43 -0.30
C TYR A 201 -9.04 5.81 -0.17
N ARG A 202 -7.99 6.09 -0.95
CA ARG A 202 -7.35 7.42 -0.94
C ARG A 202 -8.34 8.51 -1.35
N ARG A 203 -9.23 8.20 -2.29
CA ARG A 203 -10.31 9.10 -2.70
C ARG A 203 -11.25 9.40 -1.54
N PHE A 204 -11.69 8.36 -0.83
CA PHE A 204 -12.53 8.50 0.36
C PHE A 204 -11.87 9.37 1.44
N VAL A 205 -10.60 9.09 1.80
CA VAL A 205 -9.86 9.86 2.81
C VAL A 205 -9.72 11.33 2.41
N ARG A 206 -9.48 11.62 1.12
CA ARG A 206 -9.37 13.00 0.62
C ARG A 206 -10.70 13.75 0.63
N PHE A 207 -11.81 13.11 0.27
CA PHE A 207 -13.11 13.78 0.19
C PHE A 207 -13.85 13.83 1.53
N HIS A 208 -13.57 12.91 2.46
CA HIS A 208 -14.26 12.80 3.74
C HIS A 208 -13.29 12.76 4.94
N PRO A 209 -12.39 13.75 5.12
CA PRO A 209 -11.32 13.69 6.14
C PRO A 209 -11.82 13.68 7.59
N THR A 210 -13.04 14.14 7.85
CA THR A 210 -13.66 14.19 9.19
C THR A 210 -14.52 12.97 9.51
N HIS A 211 -14.64 12.01 8.59
CA HIS A 211 -15.53 10.87 8.76
C HIS A 211 -14.94 9.84 9.73
N GLU A 212 -15.79 9.21 10.56
CA GLU A 212 -15.37 8.25 11.61
C GLU A 212 -14.58 7.06 11.06
N ARG A 213 -14.85 6.67 9.81
CA ARG A 213 -14.20 5.56 9.09
C ARG A 213 -12.91 5.93 8.35
N VAL A 214 -12.36 7.13 8.55
CA VAL A 214 -11.08 7.53 7.92
C VAL A 214 -9.94 6.65 8.41
N SER A 215 -9.88 6.35 9.72
CA SER A 215 -8.87 5.44 10.28
C SER A 215 -8.92 4.06 9.61
N TYR A 216 -10.12 3.49 9.43
CA TYR A 216 -10.33 2.25 8.69
C TYR A 216 -9.83 2.35 7.24
N ALA A 217 -10.21 3.40 6.50
CA ALA A 217 -9.78 3.56 5.10
C ALA A 217 -8.26 3.72 4.98
N SER A 218 -7.64 4.51 5.86
CA SER A 218 -6.18 4.70 5.94
C SER A 218 -5.46 3.39 6.25
N PHE A 219 -5.98 2.60 7.19
CA PHE A 219 -5.45 1.27 7.48
C PHE A 219 -5.55 0.32 6.27
N ARG A 220 -6.70 0.31 5.59
CA ARG A 220 -6.92 -0.54 4.39
C ARG A 220 -6.00 -0.17 3.23
N ILE A 221 -5.61 1.11 3.08
CA ILE A 221 -4.58 1.53 2.11
C ILE A 221 -3.25 0.85 2.45
N ALA A 222 -2.82 0.95 3.71
CA ALA A 222 -1.57 0.36 4.17
C ALA A 222 -1.57 -1.18 4.03
N GLN A 223 -2.68 -1.82 4.40
CA GLN A 223 -2.88 -3.26 4.26
C GLN A 223 -2.89 -3.69 2.78
N ALA A 224 -3.46 -2.90 1.87
CA ALA A 224 -3.45 -3.17 0.43
C ALA A 224 -2.03 -3.11 -0.15
N TYR A 225 -1.21 -2.14 0.26
CA TYR A 225 0.22 -2.11 -0.12
C TYR A 225 0.98 -3.31 0.43
N TYR A 226 0.73 -3.67 1.69
CA TYR A 226 1.33 -4.85 2.30
C TYR A 226 1.00 -6.14 1.51
N ARG A 227 -0.27 -6.31 1.12
CA ARG A 227 -0.73 -7.48 0.35
C ARG A 227 -0.24 -7.52 -1.09
N GLN A 228 0.16 -6.37 -1.67
CA GLN A 228 0.80 -6.32 -2.98
C GLN A 228 2.24 -6.81 -2.96
N MET A 229 2.89 -6.80 -1.78
CA MET A 229 4.27 -7.23 -1.70
C MET A 229 4.41 -8.68 -2.19
N PRO A 230 5.39 -8.96 -3.07
CA PRO A 230 5.60 -10.31 -3.56
C PRO A 230 5.85 -11.24 -2.37
N ARG A 231 5.08 -12.32 -2.26
CA ARG A 231 5.35 -13.38 -1.27
C ARG A 231 6.57 -14.19 -1.69
N ASP A 232 7.07 -15.04 -0.81
CA ASP A 232 8.15 -16.00 -1.10
C ASP A 232 7.57 -17.33 -1.60
N PRO A 233 7.18 -17.49 -2.89
CA PRO A 233 6.83 -18.80 -3.38
C PRO A 233 8.09 -19.66 -3.45
N PHE A 234 7.95 -20.93 -3.06
CA PHE A 234 9.03 -21.91 -2.94
C PHE A 234 9.97 -21.99 -4.15
N LEU A 235 9.45 -21.76 -5.37
CA LEU A 235 10.20 -21.89 -6.63
C LEU A 235 10.86 -20.58 -7.11
N MET A 236 10.69 -19.46 -6.41
CA MET A 236 11.28 -18.18 -6.81
C MET A 236 12.35 -17.73 -5.80
N PRO A 237 13.30 -16.88 -6.24
CA PRO A 237 14.21 -16.22 -5.32
C PRO A 237 13.45 -15.52 -4.19
N PRO A 238 14.02 -15.47 -2.98
CA PRO A 238 13.44 -14.75 -1.88
C PRO A 238 13.00 -13.34 -2.27
N SER A 239 11.90 -12.90 -1.70
CA SER A 239 11.23 -11.65 -2.01
C SER A 239 12.00 -10.42 -1.55
N HIS A 240 13.00 -10.61 -0.68
CA HIS A 240 14.01 -9.63 -0.36
C HIS A 240 15.10 -9.50 -1.44
N GLU A 241 15.03 -10.23 -2.56
CA GLU A 241 15.93 -10.03 -3.73
C GLU A 241 15.22 -9.32 -4.89
N ARG A 242 13.91 -9.05 -4.75
CA ARG A 242 13.04 -8.46 -5.79
C ARG A 242 12.74 -6.98 -5.53
N SER A 243 12.03 -6.34 -6.46
CA SER A 243 11.72 -4.91 -6.39
C SER A 243 11.05 -4.52 -5.07
N LEU A 244 11.57 -3.46 -4.45
CA LEU A 244 11.14 -2.97 -3.15
C LEU A 244 10.00 -1.94 -3.20
N GLY A 245 9.56 -1.52 -4.38
CA GLY A 245 8.62 -0.39 -4.54
C GLY A 245 7.40 -0.52 -3.63
N THR A 246 6.71 -1.66 -3.69
CA THR A 246 5.52 -1.91 -2.86
C THR A 246 5.82 -2.01 -1.37
N ALA A 247 7.03 -2.44 -0.98
CA ALA A 247 7.43 -2.52 0.41
C ALA A 247 7.73 -1.13 0.99
N LEU A 248 8.33 -0.24 0.20
CA LEU A 248 8.54 1.16 0.57
C LEU A 248 7.21 1.91 0.68
N GLU A 249 6.29 1.69 -0.25
CA GLU A 249 4.93 2.25 -0.18
C GLU A 249 4.17 1.76 1.06
N ALA A 250 4.26 0.45 1.37
CA ALA A 250 3.67 -0.11 2.58
C ALA A 250 4.29 0.50 3.84
N HIS A 251 5.62 0.64 3.89
CA HIS A 251 6.34 1.24 5.01
C HIS A 251 5.88 2.68 5.26
N GLN A 252 5.80 3.50 4.21
CA GLN A 252 5.35 4.88 4.31
C GLN A 252 3.89 4.96 4.76
N ALA A 253 2.99 4.17 4.16
CA ALA A 253 1.57 4.17 4.50
C ALA A 253 1.33 3.73 5.96
N LEU A 254 2.04 2.71 6.44
CA LEU A 254 1.95 2.24 7.82
C LEU A 254 2.53 3.26 8.82
N GLN A 255 3.63 3.93 8.47
CA GLN A 255 4.19 5.01 9.30
C GLN A 255 3.23 6.18 9.44
N SER A 256 2.66 6.65 8.33
CA SER A 256 1.65 7.73 8.34
C SER A 256 0.43 7.31 9.15
N PHE A 257 -0.07 6.07 8.97
CA PHE A 257 -1.20 5.57 9.72
C PHE A 257 -0.92 5.53 11.24
N LEU A 258 0.23 5.02 11.67
CA LEU A 258 0.55 4.97 13.10
C LEU A 258 0.77 6.36 13.70
N ALA A 259 1.30 7.31 12.92
CA ALA A 259 1.46 8.69 13.36
C ALA A 259 0.12 9.41 13.57
N GLU A 260 -0.88 9.15 12.71
CA GLU A 260 -2.18 9.83 12.74
C GLU A 260 -3.25 9.08 13.55
N HIS A 261 -3.22 7.74 13.52
CA HIS A 261 -4.28 6.86 13.99
C HIS A 261 -3.76 5.69 14.85
N GLY A 262 -2.57 5.80 15.43
CA GLY A 262 -1.94 4.72 16.21
C GLY A 262 -2.73 4.26 17.44
N GLN A 263 -3.64 5.08 17.97
CA GLN A 263 -4.52 4.73 19.10
C GLN A 263 -5.86 4.10 18.66
N SER A 264 -6.09 3.92 17.36
CA SER A 264 -7.32 3.29 16.85
C SER A 264 -7.32 1.77 17.04
N GLU A 265 -8.46 1.13 16.79
CA GLU A 265 -8.61 -0.34 16.85
C GLU A 265 -7.62 -1.11 15.95
N PHE A 266 -7.06 -0.47 14.92
CA PHE A 266 -6.08 -1.08 14.00
C PHE A 266 -4.62 -0.74 14.34
N GLY A 267 -4.36 -0.01 15.43
CA GLY A 267 -3.02 0.45 15.81
C GLY A 267 -2.03 -0.68 16.04
N GLU A 268 -2.46 -1.72 16.76
CA GLU A 268 -1.64 -2.90 17.05
C GLU A 268 -1.32 -3.69 15.78
N GLU A 269 -2.35 -4.05 14.98
CA GLU A 269 -2.17 -4.75 13.70
C GLU A 269 -1.25 -3.97 12.75
N ALA A 270 -1.41 -2.64 12.66
CA ALA A 270 -0.53 -1.80 11.83
C ALA A 270 0.92 -1.78 12.32
N SER A 271 1.15 -1.83 13.64
CA SER A 271 2.48 -1.93 14.24
C SER A 271 3.17 -3.23 13.86
N GLU A 272 2.44 -4.36 13.96
CA GLU A 272 2.95 -5.67 13.55
C GLU A 272 3.27 -5.73 12.06
N LEU A 273 2.39 -5.21 11.21
CA LEU A 273 2.63 -5.11 9.77
C LEU A 273 3.87 -4.24 9.48
N LEU A 274 4.05 -3.13 10.21
CA LEU A 274 5.22 -2.27 10.04
C LEU A 274 6.51 -2.99 10.44
N ALA A 275 6.51 -3.73 11.55
CA ALA A 275 7.65 -4.54 11.96
C ALA A 275 8.00 -5.58 10.90
N SER A 276 7.00 -6.26 10.34
CA SER A 276 7.17 -7.23 9.23
C SER A 276 7.79 -6.58 7.98
N VAL A 277 7.29 -5.40 7.58
CA VAL A 277 7.84 -4.65 6.43
C VAL A 277 9.27 -4.19 6.69
N ARG A 278 9.57 -3.67 7.90
CA ARG A 278 10.92 -3.26 8.31
C ARG A 278 11.90 -4.43 8.26
N ALA A 279 11.52 -5.59 8.80
CA ALA A 279 12.34 -6.79 8.77
C ALA A 279 12.68 -7.21 7.33
N ARG A 280 11.70 -7.11 6.42
CA ARG A 280 11.91 -7.41 5.00
C ARG A 280 12.85 -6.42 4.32
N LEU A 281 12.68 -5.12 4.56
CA LEU A 281 13.57 -4.09 4.01
C LEU A 281 15.00 -4.25 4.54
N ALA A 282 15.16 -4.52 5.83
CA ALA A 282 16.47 -4.77 6.43
C ALA A 282 17.15 -6.01 5.84
N ARG A 283 16.42 -7.11 5.64
CA ARG A 283 16.94 -8.31 4.96
C ARG A 283 17.41 -8.02 3.54
N HIS A 284 16.71 -7.16 2.79
CA HIS A 284 17.15 -6.76 1.45
C HIS A 284 18.49 -6.00 1.50
N GLU A 285 18.61 -5.01 2.37
CA GLU A 285 19.85 -4.23 2.49
C GLU A 285 21.03 -5.12 2.93
N LEU A 286 20.79 -6.09 3.83
CA LEU A 286 21.80 -7.06 4.21
C LEU A 286 22.20 -7.96 3.02
N TYR A 287 21.24 -8.48 2.26
CA TYR A 287 21.52 -9.28 1.06
C TYR A 287 22.39 -8.51 0.05
N VAL A 288 22.06 -7.25 -0.20
CA VAL A 288 22.84 -6.38 -1.10
C VAL A 288 24.24 -6.14 -0.54
N ALA A 289 24.38 -5.91 0.76
CA ALA A 289 25.68 -5.77 1.41
C ALA A 289 26.52 -7.05 1.25
N GLU A 290 25.96 -8.24 1.50
CA GLU A 290 26.67 -9.50 1.31
C GLU A 290 27.08 -9.74 -0.14
N PHE A 291 26.25 -9.34 -1.10
CA PHE A 291 26.59 -9.39 -2.51
C PHE A 291 27.81 -8.52 -2.82
N TYR A 292 27.86 -7.27 -2.32
CA TYR A 292 29.02 -6.39 -2.52
C TYR A 292 30.27 -6.85 -1.78
N MET A 293 30.10 -7.47 -0.61
CA MET A 293 31.22 -8.08 0.13
C MET A 293 31.88 -9.18 -0.70
N ARG A 294 31.09 -10.07 -1.32
CA ARG A 294 31.61 -11.12 -2.21
C ARG A 294 32.31 -10.57 -3.46
N ARG A 295 31.99 -9.33 -3.85
CA ARG A 295 32.61 -8.62 -4.99
C ARG A 295 33.83 -7.78 -4.60
N GLY A 296 34.21 -7.75 -3.31
CA GLY A 296 35.34 -6.96 -2.83
C GLY A 296 35.11 -5.45 -2.89
N ASN A 297 33.87 -4.99 -2.69
CA ASN A 297 33.55 -3.56 -2.60
C ASN A 297 33.18 -3.19 -1.15
N PRO A 298 34.15 -2.96 -0.26
CA PRO A 298 33.88 -2.68 1.15
C PRO A 298 33.20 -1.33 1.38
N THR A 299 33.41 -0.33 0.52
CA THR A 299 32.71 0.97 0.62
C THR A 299 31.19 0.78 0.49
N ALA A 300 30.74 0.06 -0.54
CA ALA A 300 29.32 -0.22 -0.73
C ALA A 300 28.73 -1.05 0.43
N VAL A 301 29.52 -1.94 1.03
CA VAL A 301 29.11 -2.72 2.21
C VAL A 301 28.90 -1.80 3.41
N ALA A 302 29.84 -0.90 3.67
CA ALA A 302 29.73 0.07 4.77
C ALA A 302 28.49 0.97 4.60
N ASP A 303 28.25 1.48 3.39
CA ASP A 303 27.08 2.32 3.09
C ASP A 303 25.75 1.57 3.34
N ARG A 304 25.64 0.34 2.81
CA ARG A 304 24.42 -0.48 2.91
C ARG A 304 24.12 -0.92 4.34
N THR A 305 25.13 -1.40 5.04
CA THR A 305 24.99 -1.81 6.44
C THR A 305 24.75 -0.61 7.35
N GLY A 306 25.36 0.55 7.08
CA GLY A 306 25.09 1.81 7.76
C GLY A 306 23.62 2.21 7.65
N TYR A 307 23.09 2.24 6.43
CA TYR A 307 21.67 2.53 6.17
C TYR A 307 20.74 1.57 6.92
N LEU A 308 21.05 0.26 6.90
CA LEU A 308 20.28 -0.75 7.62
C LEU A 308 20.24 -0.48 9.13
N ILE A 309 21.41 -0.26 9.74
CA ILE A 309 21.55 -0.06 11.19
C ILE A 309 20.85 1.22 11.66
N GLU A 310 20.92 2.28 10.86
CA GLU A 310 20.30 3.56 11.17
C GLU A 310 18.78 3.52 10.99
N ARG A 311 18.30 2.91 9.90
CA ARG A 311 16.87 2.96 9.54
C ARG A 311 16.05 1.83 10.16
N PHE A 312 16.68 0.69 10.46
CA PHE A 312 16.02 -0.52 10.95
C PHE A 312 16.71 -1.14 12.19
N PRO A 313 16.96 -0.36 13.27
CA PRO A 313 17.76 -0.80 14.41
C PRO A 313 17.15 -1.93 15.25
N GLU A 314 15.84 -2.13 15.16
CA GLU A 314 15.10 -3.13 15.95
C GLU A 314 14.98 -4.49 15.23
N THR A 315 15.61 -4.64 14.06
CA THR A 315 15.47 -5.87 13.26
C THR A 315 16.49 -6.94 13.65
N GLU A 316 16.08 -8.21 13.54
CA GLU A 316 16.90 -9.38 13.89
C GLU A 316 18.22 -9.47 13.11
N VAL A 317 18.32 -8.81 11.96
CA VAL A 317 19.52 -8.84 11.09
C VAL A 317 20.58 -7.83 11.49
N VAL A 318 20.32 -6.95 12.46
CA VAL A 318 21.25 -5.91 12.90
C VAL A 318 22.59 -6.46 13.40
N PRO A 319 22.66 -7.54 14.22
CA PRO A 319 23.93 -8.15 14.60
C PRO A 319 24.76 -8.58 13.38
N GLN A 320 24.14 -9.19 12.38
CA GLN A 320 24.84 -9.61 11.16
C GLN A 320 25.33 -8.39 10.35
N ALA A 321 24.51 -7.35 10.26
CA ALA A 321 24.89 -6.10 9.59
C ALA A 321 26.05 -5.38 10.30
N LEU A 322 26.06 -5.33 11.64
CA LEU A 322 27.17 -4.76 12.43
C LEU A 322 28.47 -5.51 12.20
N PHE A 323 28.43 -6.84 12.21
CA PHE A 323 29.60 -7.67 11.94
C PHE A 323 30.13 -7.46 10.51
N LEU A 324 29.24 -7.42 9.53
CA LEU A 324 29.61 -7.21 8.13
C LEU A 324 30.16 -5.79 7.90
N SER A 325 29.56 -4.78 8.54
CA SER A 325 30.02 -3.39 8.54
C SER A 325 31.44 -3.27 9.10
N ALA A 326 31.69 -3.90 10.26
CA ALA A 326 33.02 -3.91 10.87
C ALA A 326 34.07 -4.54 9.96
N ARG A 327 33.76 -5.66 9.30
CA ARG A 327 34.67 -6.30 8.34
C ARG A 327 35.01 -5.36 7.18
N ALA A 328 34.02 -4.69 6.61
CA ALA A 328 34.23 -3.73 5.54
C ALA A 328 35.07 -2.53 5.99
N LEU A 329 34.80 -1.99 7.16
CA LEU A 329 35.57 -0.88 7.74
C LEU A 329 37.03 -1.25 8.01
N LEU A 330 37.30 -2.50 8.44
CA LEU A 330 38.67 -3.00 8.57
C LEU A 330 39.39 -3.08 7.22
N GLU A 331 38.71 -3.52 6.15
CA GLU A 331 39.27 -3.52 4.79
C GLU A 331 39.56 -2.09 4.28
N LEU A 332 38.80 -1.11 4.74
CA LEU A 332 39.03 0.32 4.45
C LEU A 332 40.09 0.98 5.33
N GLY A 333 40.58 0.30 6.38
CA GLY A 333 41.53 0.84 7.34
C GLY A 333 40.90 1.72 8.44
N GLU A 334 39.57 1.78 8.52
CA GLU A 334 38.82 2.56 9.52
C GLU A 334 38.66 1.78 10.84
N VAL A 335 39.78 1.45 11.47
CA VAL A 335 39.84 0.60 12.67
C VAL A 335 39.00 1.14 13.85
N PRO A 336 38.99 2.45 14.17
CA PRO A 336 38.17 2.96 15.28
C PRO A 336 36.67 2.74 15.06
N ALA A 337 36.17 3.02 13.84
CA ALA A 337 34.77 2.82 13.50
C ALA A 337 34.41 1.33 13.49
N ALA A 338 35.28 0.46 12.97
CA ALA A 338 35.08 -0.97 13.01
C ALA A 338 34.93 -1.49 14.45
N ARG A 339 35.79 -1.03 15.37
CA ARG A 339 35.73 -1.40 16.79
C ARG A 339 34.40 -0.98 17.42
N GLU A 340 33.91 0.22 17.15
CA GLU A 340 32.61 0.69 17.64
C GLU A 340 31.46 -0.23 17.19
N ARG A 341 31.45 -0.63 15.90
CA ARG A 341 30.42 -1.56 15.38
C ARG A 341 30.46 -2.92 16.08
N LEU A 342 31.65 -3.44 16.37
CA LEU A 342 31.82 -4.71 17.09
C LEU A 342 31.47 -4.62 18.58
N GLN A 343 31.73 -3.50 19.23
CA GLN A 343 31.30 -3.26 20.62
C GLN A 343 29.77 -3.29 20.70
N ARG A 344 29.10 -2.54 19.83
CA ARG A 344 27.64 -2.53 19.74
C ARG A 344 27.06 -3.91 19.42
N LEU A 345 27.74 -4.71 18.60
CA LEU A 345 27.35 -6.10 18.33
C LEU A 345 27.34 -6.95 19.61
N VAL A 346 28.40 -6.88 20.41
CA VAL A 346 28.54 -7.65 21.65
C VAL A 346 27.52 -7.18 22.69
N GLU A 347 27.23 -5.89 22.76
CA GLU A 347 26.19 -5.33 23.64
C GLU A 347 24.79 -5.83 23.27
N LEU A 348 24.45 -5.86 21.97
CA LEU A 348 23.13 -6.27 21.50
C LEU A 348 22.91 -7.79 21.54
N ALA A 349 23.96 -8.58 21.30
CA ALA A 349 23.85 -10.03 21.15
C ALA A 349 25.06 -10.76 21.77
N PRO A 350 25.26 -10.68 23.10
CA PRO A 350 26.46 -11.19 23.78
C PRO A 350 26.66 -12.70 23.60
N ASP A 351 25.58 -13.48 23.58
CA ASP A 351 25.64 -14.94 23.48
C ASP A 351 25.73 -15.47 22.04
N SER A 352 25.67 -14.57 21.05
CA SER A 352 25.68 -14.95 19.63
C SER A 352 27.04 -15.48 19.18
N GLU A 353 27.03 -16.35 18.17
CA GLU A 353 28.27 -16.79 17.52
C GLU A 353 29.06 -15.60 16.93
N LEU A 354 28.34 -14.58 16.44
CA LEU A 354 28.93 -13.36 15.90
C LEU A 354 29.71 -12.58 16.97
N ALA A 355 29.19 -12.46 18.19
CA ALA A 355 29.89 -11.81 19.30
C ALA A 355 31.17 -12.56 19.67
N ARG A 356 31.14 -13.91 19.71
CA ARG A 356 32.36 -14.71 19.92
C ARG A 356 33.41 -14.49 18.82
N ARG A 357 32.97 -14.35 17.57
CA ARG A 357 33.85 -14.06 16.42
C ARG A 357 34.39 -12.62 16.43
N ALA A 358 33.70 -11.69 17.10
CA ALA A 358 34.10 -10.29 17.22
C ALA A 358 35.15 -10.05 18.32
N ALA A 359 35.16 -10.86 19.37
CA ALA A 359 36.03 -10.70 20.53
C ALA A 359 37.54 -10.50 20.20
N PRO A 360 38.15 -11.23 19.25
CA PRO A 360 39.57 -11.05 18.91
C PRO A 360 39.94 -9.67 18.34
N TYR A 361 38.97 -8.91 17.84
CA TYR A 361 39.18 -7.60 17.22
C TYR A 361 38.99 -6.43 18.21
N LEU A 362 38.54 -6.71 19.44
CA LEU A 362 38.27 -5.71 20.47
C LEU A 362 39.45 -5.47 21.42
N HIS A 363 40.38 -6.42 21.49
CA HIS A 363 41.63 -6.34 22.24
C HIS A 363 42.77 -5.88 21.31
#